data_AF-A0A1G6F2I4-F1
#
_entry.id   AF-A0A1G6F2I4-F1
#
_cell.length_a   1.000
_cell.length_b   1.000
_cell.length_c   1.000
_cell.angle_alpha   90.00
_cell.angle_beta   90.00
_cell.angle_gamma   90.00
#
_symmetry.space_group_name_H-M   'P 1'
#
loop_
_entity.id
_entity.type
_entity.pdbx_description
1 polymer ?
#
loop_
_entity_poly.entity_id
_entity_poly.type
_entity_poly.pdbx_seq_one_letter_code
_entity_poly.pdbx_strand_id
1 'polypeptide(L)'
;MPKRISNPNAQVALKDFIGRENNYIHFEYEDEMKQYEMMKNGDPGAADESHKMMAENTSTLADDPVTNMKYLMICNATLMTRFAIEGGLNSETAYNTSDLYIYNMNKCTTVQEVLDLHYEMVTFFTEQMQKLKKQNVYSRQVILCMDYIDHHLHESIRLNDLAAFVKLNNNYFSTLFKKETGYTVSEYILSRKLEVAENMLRFSDYSCAEISSFLAFNSQSYFTQCFREKNSCTPAAFRKAHFNKHIKGRHK
;
A
#
# COMPACT_ATOMS: atom_id res chain seq x y z
N MET A 1 25.25 19.83 -19.37
CA MET A 1 25.04 18.36 -19.42
C MET A 1 25.87 17.72 -18.33
N PRO A 2 25.32 16.81 -17.51
CA PRO A 2 26.15 16.04 -16.59
C PRO A 2 27.24 15.30 -17.37
N LYS A 3 28.49 15.33 -16.89
CA LYS A 3 29.59 14.61 -17.52
C LYS A 3 29.27 13.12 -17.47
N ARG A 4 29.42 12.41 -18.60
CA ARG A 4 29.31 10.94 -18.63
C ARG A 4 30.28 10.36 -17.61
N ILE A 5 29.86 9.34 -16.88
CA ILE A 5 30.74 8.56 -16.01
C ILE A 5 31.87 7.99 -16.89
N SER A 6 33.11 8.42 -16.61
CA SER A 6 34.28 8.02 -17.37
C SER A 6 34.74 6.62 -16.95
N ASN A 7 34.75 5.65 -17.87
CA ASN A 7 35.21 4.28 -17.63
C ASN A 7 34.53 3.60 -16.41
N PRO A 8 33.22 3.30 -16.49
CA PRO A 8 32.45 2.73 -15.38
C PRO A 8 33.03 1.41 -14.85
N ASN A 9 33.58 0.56 -15.73
CA ASN A 9 34.17 -0.73 -15.33
C ASN A 9 35.36 -0.54 -14.37
N ALA A 10 36.23 0.44 -14.63
CA ALA A 10 37.35 0.74 -13.75
C ALA A 10 36.89 1.34 -12.41
N GLN A 11 35.83 2.15 -12.41
CA GLN A 11 35.26 2.71 -11.17
C GLN A 11 34.58 1.64 -10.31
N VAL A 12 33.89 0.68 -10.92
CA VAL A 12 33.31 -0.47 -10.20
C VAL A 12 34.41 -1.34 -9.62
N ALA A 13 35.43 -1.70 -10.41
CA ALA A 13 36.56 -2.50 -9.93
C ALA A 13 37.32 -1.82 -8.76
N LEU A 14 37.46 -0.50 -8.80
CA LEU A 14 38.04 0.26 -7.70
C LEU A 14 37.15 0.23 -6.44
N LYS A 15 35.82 0.36 -6.59
CA LYS A 15 34.88 0.22 -5.49
C LYS A 15 34.91 -1.18 -4.88
N ASP A 16 34.97 -2.24 -5.70
CA ASP A 16 35.09 -3.62 -5.25
C ASP A 16 36.38 -3.84 -4.44
N PHE A 17 37.50 -3.27 -4.90
CA PHE A 17 38.79 -3.34 -4.21
C PHE A 17 38.75 -2.60 -2.85
N ILE A 18 38.26 -1.35 -2.84
CA ILE A 18 38.10 -0.55 -1.61
C ILE A 18 37.15 -1.25 -0.63
N GLY A 19 36.08 -1.87 -1.14
CA GLY A 19 35.12 -2.63 -0.34
C GLY A 19 35.79 -3.80 0.41
N ARG A 20 36.59 -4.59 -0.31
CA ARG A 20 37.34 -5.73 0.26
C ARG A 20 38.37 -5.31 1.31
N GLU A 21 39.13 -4.24 1.07
CA GLU A 21 40.16 -3.76 2.01
C GLU A 21 39.57 -3.24 3.33
N ASN A 22 38.38 -2.64 3.28
CA ASN A 22 37.75 -2.02 4.45
C ASN A 22 36.68 -2.90 5.13
N ASN A 23 36.54 -4.17 4.73
CA ASN A 23 35.42 -5.05 5.11
C ASN A 23 34.02 -4.43 4.83
N TYR A 24 33.92 -3.55 3.85
CA TYR A 24 32.65 -3.06 3.32
C TYR A 24 32.14 -4.05 2.28
N ILE A 25 31.41 -5.06 2.73
CA ILE A 25 30.76 -6.05 1.88
C ILE A 25 29.27 -5.69 1.84
N HIS A 26 28.70 -5.52 0.64
CA HIS A 26 27.25 -5.48 0.49
C HIS A 26 26.66 -6.75 1.13
N PHE A 27 25.49 -6.65 1.78
CA PHE A 27 24.78 -7.85 2.22
C PHE A 27 24.72 -8.87 1.07
N GLU A 28 24.92 -10.15 1.38
CA GLU A 28 24.68 -11.18 0.37
C GLU A 28 23.24 -11.05 -0.13
N TYR A 29 23.01 -11.34 -1.40
CA TYR A 29 21.70 -11.16 -2.02
C TYR A 29 20.59 -11.85 -1.22
N GLU A 30 20.87 -13.06 -0.69
CA GLU A 30 19.90 -13.79 0.14
C GLU A 30 19.57 -13.06 1.44
N ASP A 31 20.57 -12.47 2.09
CA ASP A 31 20.37 -11.66 3.28
C ASP A 31 19.56 -10.40 2.96
N GLU A 32 19.87 -9.71 1.85
CA GLU A 32 19.14 -8.53 1.40
C GLU A 32 17.66 -8.83 1.17
N MET A 33 17.36 -10.01 0.61
CA MET A 33 15.99 -10.42 0.28
C MET A 33 15.17 -10.90 1.50
N LYS A 34 15.83 -11.36 2.55
CA LYS A 34 15.21 -11.97 3.74
C LYS A 34 14.12 -11.08 4.35
N GLN A 35 14.40 -9.79 4.54
CA GLN A 35 13.43 -8.84 5.10
C GLN A 35 12.15 -8.74 4.25
N TYR A 36 12.26 -8.81 2.93
CA TYR A 36 11.11 -8.71 2.03
C TYR A 36 10.30 -9.99 2.02
N GLU A 37 10.96 -11.16 2.10
CA GLU A 37 10.28 -12.44 2.25
C GLU A 37 9.54 -12.54 3.59
N MET A 38 10.15 -12.08 4.68
CA MET A 38 9.50 -11.99 6.00
C MET A 38 8.26 -11.09 5.93
N MET A 39 8.40 -9.88 5.36
CA MET A 39 7.29 -8.93 5.18
C MET A 39 6.18 -9.49 4.28
N LYS A 40 6.52 -10.07 3.12
CA LYS A 40 5.58 -10.77 2.21
C LYS A 40 4.81 -11.87 2.95
N ASN A 41 5.48 -12.54 3.87
CA ASN A 41 4.89 -13.59 4.69
C ASN A 41 4.13 -13.09 5.92
N GLY A 42 4.08 -11.77 6.16
CA GLY A 42 3.44 -11.18 7.33
C GLY A 42 4.15 -11.55 8.64
N ASP A 43 5.45 -11.80 8.63
CA ASP A 43 6.23 -12.06 9.84
C ASP A 43 6.47 -10.73 10.60
N PRO A 44 6.01 -10.59 11.86
CA PRO A 44 6.25 -9.37 12.66
C PRO A 44 7.72 -8.97 12.77
N GLY A 45 8.67 -9.91 12.69
CA GLY A 45 10.10 -9.64 12.77
C GLY A 45 10.68 -8.93 11.55
N ALA A 46 9.90 -8.74 10.48
CA ALA A 46 10.38 -8.10 9.26
C ALA A 46 10.86 -6.66 9.49
N ALA A 47 10.20 -5.91 10.37
CA ALA A 47 10.56 -4.53 10.65
C ALA A 47 11.90 -4.43 11.40
N ASP A 48 12.13 -5.29 12.39
CA ASP A 48 13.39 -5.37 13.14
C ASP A 48 14.56 -5.76 12.23
N GLU A 49 14.36 -6.79 11.40
CA GLU A 49 15.36 -7.22 10.42
C GLU A 49 15.69 -6.08 9.47
N SER A 50 14.67 -5.43 8.90
CA SER A 50 14.83 -4.34 7.94
C SER A 50 15.50 -3.11 8.54
N HIS A 51 15.20 -2.79 9.80
CA HIS A 51 15.88 -1.72 10.54
C HIS A 51 17.35 -2.02 10.76
N LYS A 52 17.68 -3.25 11.19
CA LYS A 52 19.07 -3.68 11.33
C LYS A 52 19.81 -3.54 9.99
N MET A 53 19.21 -4.02 8.89
CA MET A 53 19.81 -3.92 7.56
C MET A 53 20.02 -2.47 7.11
N MET A 54 19.08 -1.56 7.40
CA MET A 54 19.25 -0.14 7.08
C MET A 54 20.28 0.56 7.97
N ALA A 55 20.33 0.24 9.26
CA ALA A 55 21.26 0.85 10.22
C ALA A 55 22.71 0.38 10.00
N GLU A 56 22.90 -0.88 9.61
CA GLU A 56 24.20 -1.47 9.28
C GLU A 56 24.59 -1.26 7.80
N ASN A 57 23.75 -0.59 7.00
CA ASN A 57 24.02 -0.39 5.58
C ASN A 57 25.23 0.54 5.38
N THR A 58 26.22 0.05 4.64
CA THR A 58 27.47 0.77 4.38
C THR A 58 27.51 1.44 3.00
N SER A 59 26.42 1.35 2.23
CA SER A 59 26.35 1.90 0.88
C SER A 59 26.33 3.43 0.88
N THR A 60 27.17 4.04 0.05
CA THR A 60 27.23 5.49 -0.16
C THR A 60 26.68 5.87 -1.54
N LEU A 61 25.45 6.37 -1.54
CA LEU A 61 24.69 6.93 -2.66
C LEU A 61 24.73 8.48 -2.68
N ALA A 62 25.00 9.11 -1.54
CA ALA A 62 25.16 10.56 -1.40
C ALA A 62 26.15 10.90 -0.27
N ASP A 63 26.78 12.08 -0.35
CA ASP A 63 27.71 12.57 0.67
C ASP A 63 26.98 12.98 1.97
N ASP A 64 25.81 13.59 1.85
CA ASP A 64 24.98 13.96 3.00
C ASP A 64 24.32 12.69 3.60
N PRO A 65 24.57 12.37 4.88
CA PRO A 65 24.06 11.13 5.50
C PRO A 65 22.54 11.00 5.46
N VAL A 66 21.82 12.11 5.61
CA VAL A 66 20.35 12.11 5.57
C VAL A 66 19.87 11.78 4.16
N THR A 67 20.42 12.44 3.15
CA THR A 67 20.13 12.18 1.74
C THR A 67 20.50 10.76 1.34
N ASN A 68 21.63 10.24 1.82
CA ASN A 68 22.04 8.85 1.60
C ASN A 68 20.97 7.86 2.08
N MET A 69 20.49 8.06 3.31
CA MET A 69 19.44 7.23 3.91
C MET A 69 18.10 7.36 3.19
N LYS A 70 17.75 8.55 2.72
CA LYS A 70 16.55 8.76 1.88
C LYS A 70 16.62 7.94 0.58
N TYR A 71 17.76 7.89 -0.08
CA TYR A 71 17.91 7.09 -1.30
C TYR A 71 17.81 5.58 -1.01
N LEU A 72 18.42 5.10 0.07
CA LEU A 72 18.28 3.70 0.49
C LEU A 72 16.83 3.34 0.81
N MET A 73 16.10 4.24 1.47
CA MET A 73 14.68 4.04 1.77
C MET A 73 13.84 3.96 0.49
N ILE A 74 14.12 4.76 -0.54
CA ILE A 74 13.41 4.66 -1.84
C ILE A 74 13.63 3.29 -2.50
N CYS A 75 14.86 2.77 -2.46
CA CYS A 75 15.16 1.42 -2.96
C CYS A 75 14.40 0.34 -2.18
N ASN A 76 14.32 0.45 -0.86
CA ASN A 76 13.55 -0.46 -0.01
C ASN A 76 12.06 -0.38 -0.31
N ALA A 77 11.47 0.82 -0.35
CA ALA A 77 10.06 1.01 -0.69
C ALA A 77 9.71 0.39 -2.05
N THR A 78 10.60 0.56 -3.02
CA THR A 78 10.50 -0.04 -4.35
C THR A 78 10.39 -1.57 -4.26
N LEU A 79 11.30 -2.24 -3.55
CA LEU A 79 11.28 -3.70 -3.42
C LEU A 79 10.10 -4.19 -2.59
N MET A 80 9.80 -3.54 -1.47
CA MET A 80 8.66 -3.89 -0.61
C MET A 80 7.34 -3.88 -1.38
N THR A 81 7.08 -2.83 -2.19
CA THR A 81 5.88 -2.76 -3.02
C THR A 81 5.76 -3.96 -3.96
N ARG A 82 6.85 -4.39 -4.58
CA ARG A 82 6.84 -5.53 -5.54
C ARG A 82 6.59 -6.85 -4.83
N PHE A 83 7.25 -7.09 -3.70
CA PHE A 83 7.05 -8.30 -2.90
C PHE A 83 5.66 -8.36 -2.28
N ALA A 84 5.11 -7.22 -1.84
CA ALA A 84 3.75 -7.17 -1.33
C ALA A 84 2.73 -7.52 -2.42
N ILE A 85 2.89 -6.95 -3.63
CA ILE A 85 2.05 -7.29 -4.80
C ILE A 85 2.17 -8.77 -5.16
N GLU A 86 3.39 -9.31 -5.20
CA GLU A 86 3.63 -10.74 -5.45
C GLU A 86 2.96 -11.62 -4.38
N GLY A 87 2.97 -11.17 -3.13
CA GLY A 87 2.27 -11.81 -2.01
C GLY A 87 0.74 -11.65 -2.04
N GLY A 88 0.19 -10.98 -3.04
CA GLY A 88 -1.25 -10.83 -3.26
C GLY A 88 -1.86 -9.53 -2.72
N LEU A 89 -1.05 -8.55 -2.29
CA LEU A 89 -1.57 -7.22 -1.95
C LEU A 89 -2.04 -6.51 -3.21
N ASN A 90 -3.21 -5.87 -3.12
CA ASN A 90 -3.74 -5.02 -4.18
C ASN A 90 -2.69 -3.96 -4.60
N SER A 91 -2.45 -3.88 -5.92
CA SER A 91 -1.37 -3.07 -6.47
C SER A 91 -1.51 -1.56 -6.19
N GLU A 92 -2.71 -1.00 -6.33
CA GLU A 92 -2.97 0.40 -6.01
C GLU A 92 -2.74 0.69 -4.53
N THR A 93 -3.15 -0.21 -3.63
CA THR A 93 -2.86 -0.10 -2.19
C THR A 93 -1.36 -0.10 -1.93
N ALA A 94 -0.61 -1.00 -2.59
CA ALA A 94 0.83 -1.09 -2.42
C ALA A 94 1.54 0.17 -2.94
N TYR A 95 1.18 0.67 -4.12
CA TYR A 95 1.75 1.90 -4.68
C TYR A 95 1.41 3.15 -3.86
N ASN A 96 0.15 3.31 -3.44
CA ASN A 96 -0.27 4.43 -2.60
C ASN A 96 0.43 4.42 -1.23
N THR A 97 0.72 3.23 -0.70
CA THR A 97 1.52 3.06 0.51
C THR A 97 2.94 3.58 0.28
N SER A 98 3.64 3.12 -0.77
CA SER A 98 4.99 3.63 -1.07
C SER A 98 5.02 5.14 -1.30
N ASP A 99 4.05 5.69 -2.03
CA ASP A 99 3.97 7.12 -2.32
C ASP A 99 3.79 7.94 -1.04
N LEU A 100 2.94 7.48 -0.11
CA LEU A 100 2.72 8.11 1.19
C LEU A 100 4.02 8.22 2.00
N TYR A 101 4.76 7.12 2.13
CA TYR A 101 5.98 7.09 2.93
C TYR A 101 7.13 7.85 2.25
N ILE A 102 7.29 7.73 0.93
CA ILE A 102 8.28 8.51 0.16
C ILE A 102 7.97 10.01 0.24
N TYR A 103 6.69 10.40 0.17
CA TYR A 103 6.31 11.80 0.31
C TYR A 103 6.65 12.36 1.70
N ASN A 104 6.36 11.60 2.77
CA ASN A 104 6.65 12.03 4.13
C ASN A 104 8.15 12.06 4.45
N MET A 105 8.95 11.17 3.83
CA MET A 105 10.41 11.15 3.95
C MET A 105 11.05 12.48 3.55
N ASN A 106 10.44 13.25 2.65
CA ASN A 106 10.94 14.58 2.28
C ASN A 106 11.04 15.54 3.49
N LYS A 107 10.23 15.33 4.53
CA LYS A 107 10.19 16.15 5.74
C LYS A 107 11.26 15.73 6.77
N CYS A 108 11.84 14.54 6.65
CA CYS A 108 12.88 14.08 7.55
C CYS A 108 14.16 14.91 7.34
N THR A 109 14.76 15.35 8.45
CA THR A 109 15.96 16.18 8.51
C THR A 109 17.12 15.49 9.23
N THR A 110 16.88 14.34 9.84
CA THR A 110 17.90 13.52 10.49
C THR A 110 17.86 12.07 10.00
N VAL A 111 18.97 11.34 10.18
CA VAL A 111 19.06 9.91 9.85
C VAL A 111 18.06 9.09 10.68
N GLN A 112 17.91 9.40 11.97
CA GLN A 112 17.00 8.69 12.85
C GLN A 112 15.54 8.84 12.38
N GLU A 113 15.11 10.04 11.98
CA GLU A 113 13.76 10.25 11.45
C GLU A 113 13.49 9.44 10.17
N VAL A 114 14.51 9.21 9.33
CA VAL A 114 14.37 8.35 8.14
C VAL A 114 14.27 6.88 8.54
N LEU A 115 15.06 6.43 9.52
CA LEU A 115 15.03 5.06 10.04
C LEU A 115 13.68 4.73 10.71
N ASP A 116 13.14 5.67 11.49
CA ASP A 116 11.85 5.51 12.17
C ASP A 116 10.72 5.44 11.15
N LEU A 117 10.70 6.35 10.17
CA LEU A 117 9.69 6.33 9.10
C LEU A 117 9.77 5.07 8.24
N HIS A 118 10.98 4.57 7.98
CA HIS A 118 11.17 3.30 7.31
C HIS A 118 10.62 2.13 8.13
N TYR A 119 10.93 2.06 9.43
CA TYR A 119 10.39 1.03 10.32
C TYR A 119 8.86 1.03 10.32
N GLU A 120 8.22 2.20 10.37
CA GLU A 120 6.77 2.35 10.25
C GLU A 120 6.23 1.80 8.91
N MET A 121 6.92 2.08 7.80
CA MET A 121 6.55 1.57 6.48
C MET A 121 6.60 0.04 6.41
N VAL A 122 7.68 -0.58 6.90
CA VAL A 122 7.82 -2.04 6.90
C VAL A 122 6.75 -2.70 7.77
N THR A 123 6.51 -2.12 8.95
CA THR A 123 5.45 -2.56 9.87
C THR A 123 4.10 -2.51 9.18
N PHE A 124 3.77 -1.40 8.53
CA PHE A 124 2.50 -1.25 7.81
C PHE A 124 2.34 -2.30 6.71
N PHE A 125 3.34 -2.48 5.83
CA PHE A 125 3.27 -3.52 4.79
C PHE A 125 3.08 -4.91 5.40
N THR A 126 3.84 -5.24 6.45
CA THR A 126 3.77 -6.53 7.14
C THR A 126 2.38 -6.79 7.72
N GLU A 127 1.77 -5.78 8.35
CA GLU A 127 0.40 -5.88 8.87
C GLU A 127 -0.64 -6.09 7.75
N GLN A 128 -0.47 -5.43 6.60
CA GLN A 128 -1.32 -5.64 5.45
C GLN A 128 -1.20 -7.08 4.92
N MET A 129 0.02 -7.62 4.83
CA MET A 129 0.27 -9.01 4.45
C MET A 129 -0.31 -10.01 5.46
N GLN A 130 -0.22 -9.72 6.76
CA GLN A 130 -0.86 -10.54 7.80
C GLN A 130 -2.38 -10.58 7.66
N LYS A 131 -3.01 -9.43 7.38
CA LYS A 131 -4.46 -9.37 7.15
C LYS A 131 -4.87 -10.21 5.95
N LEU A 132 -4.09 -10.16 4.86
CA LEU A 132 -4.31 -11.00 3.69
C LEU A 132 -4.23 -12.49 4.01
N LYS A 133 -3.22 -12.93 4.79
CA LYS A 133 -3.10 -14.35 5.19
C LYS A 133 -4.22 -14.83 6.12
N LYS A 134 -4.78 -13.94 6.95
CA LYS A 134 -5.89 -14.25 7.85
C LYS A 134 -7.24 -14.28 7.12
N GLN A 135 -7.35 -13.60 5.97
CA GLN A 135 -8.49 -13.71 5.08
C GLN A 135 -8.27 -14.94 4.19
N ASN A 136 -9.27 -15.80 4.03
CA ASN A 136 -9.16 -17.06 3.28
C ASN A 136 -8.42 -16.86 1.94
N VAL A 137 -7.54 -17.79 1.57
CA VAL A 137 -6.87 -17.79 0.26
C VAL A 137 -7.96 -17.84 -0.83
N TYR A 138 -8.29 -16.69 -1.39
CA TYR A 138 -9.28 -16.58 -2.44
C TYR A 138 -8.72 -17.13 -3.74
N SER A 139 -9.59 -17.67 -4.59
CA SER A 139 -9.24 -18.05 -5.95
C SER A 139 -8.76 -16.80 -6.72
N ARG A 140 -7.89 -17.02 -7.71
CA ARG A 140 -7.38 -15.94 -8.58
C ARG A 140 -8.52 -15.11 -9.18
N GLN A 141 -9.64 -15.74 -9.54
CA GLN A 141 -10.81 -15.06 -10.10
C GLN A 141 -11.47 -14.14 -9.08
N VAL A 142 -11.60 -14.56 -7.82
CA VAL A 142 -12.14 -13.71 -6.76
C VAL A 142 -11.20 -12.54 -6.45
N ILE A 143 -9.88 -12.78 -6.40
CA ILE A 143 -8.87 -11.72 -6.22
C ILE A 143 -8.97 -10.67 -7.34
N LEU A 144 -8.96 -11.10 -8.61
CA LEU A 144 -9.07 -10.19 -9.75
C LEU A 144 -10.36 -9.36 -9.71
N CYS A 145 -11.47 -9.96 -9.28
CA CYS A 145 -12.73 -9.23 -9.11
C CYS A 145 -12.69 -8.24 -7.95
N MET A 146 -12.08 -8.59 -6.82
CA MET A 146 -11.89 -7.67 -5.69
C MET A 146 -11.04 -6.47 -6.11
N ASP A 147 -9.94 -6.72 -6.82
CA ASP A 147 -9.12 -5.66 -7.40
C ASP A 147 -9.92 -4.79 -8.37
N TYR A 148 -10.69 -5.40 -9.28
CA TYR A 148 -11.55 -4.64 -10.19
C TYR A 148 -12.52 -3.73 -9.41
N ILE A 149 -13.17 -4.26 -8.38
CA ILE A 149 -14.12 -3.50 -7.57
C ILE A 149 -13.44 -2.29 -6.94
N ASP A 150 -12.27 -2.46 -6.32
CA ASP A 150 -11.56 -1.39 -5.63
C ASP A 150 -11.17 -0.24 -6.58
N HIS A 151 -10.68 -0.54 -7.79
CA HIS A 151 -10.32 0.49 -8.77
C HIS A 151 -11.54 1.20 -9.39
N HIS A 152 -12.72 0.57 -9.40
CA HIS A 152 -13.93 1.07 -10.07
C HIS A 152 -15.03 1.48 -9.08
N LEU A 153 -14.71 1.74 -7.81
CA LEU A 153 -15.71 2.16 -6.80
C LEU A 153 -16.42 3.47 -7.17
N HIS A 154 -15.82 4.27 -8.04
CA HIS A 154 -16.38 5.50 -8.59
C HIS A 154 -17.38 5.30 -9.73
N GLU A 155 -17.64 4.05 -10.09
CA GLU A 155 -18.55 3.65 -11.15
C GLU A 155 -19.70 2.77 -10.64
N SER A 156 -20.68 2.53 -11.51
CA SER A 156 -21.74 1.56 -11.26
C SER A 156 -21.26 0.16 -11.65
N ILE A 157 -20.80 -0.62 -10.66
CA ILE A 157 -20.33 -1.99 -10.87
C ILE A 157 -21.51 -2.96 -10.79
N ARG A 158 -21.70 -3.82 -11.80
CA ARG A 158 -22.70 -4.90 -11.77
C ARG A 158 -22.04 -6.27 -11.76
N LEU A 159 -22.77 -7.26 -11.22
CA LEU A 159 -22.33 -8.67 -11.18
C LEU A 159 -21.94 -9.19 -12.57
N ASN A 160 -22.72 -8.82 -13.59
CA ASN A 160 -22.49 -9.27 -14.97
C ASN A 160 -21.15 -8.76 -15.53
N ASP A 161 -20.75 -7.54 -15.17
CA ASP A 161 -19.49 -6.93 -15.62
C ASP A 161 -18.30 -7.69 -15.02
N LEU A 162 -18.38 -8.00 -13.73
CA LEU A 162 -17.36 -8.76 -13.01
C LEU A 162 -17.24 -10.20 -13.52
N ALA A 163 -18.37 -10.89 -13.70
CA ALA A 163 -18.37 -12.26 -14.22
C ALA A 163 -17.78 -12.33 -15.63
N ALA A 164 -18.13 -11.36 -16.50
CA ALA A 164 -17.55 -11.24 -17.82
C ALA A 164 -16.03 -10.96 -17.78
N PHE A 165 -15.59 -10.06 -16.90
CA PHE A 165 -14.18 -9.72 -16.69
C PHE A 165 -13.32 -10.95 -16.36
N VAL A 166 -13.81 -11.84 -15.47
CA VAL A 166 -13.11 -13.09 -15.12
C VAL A 166 -13.49 -14.29 -15.98
N LYS A 167 -14.26 -14.08 -17.07
CA LYS A 167 -14.68 -15.12 -18.02
C LYS A 167 -15.43 -16.28 -17.37
N LEU A 168 -16.30 -15.99 -16.41
CA LEU A 168 -17.16 -16.96 -15.73
C LEU A 168 -18.64 -16.66 -15.99
N ASN A 169 -19.49 -17.67 -15.84
CA ASN A 169 -20.93 -17.44 -15.85
C ASN A 169 -21.40 -16.79 -14.54
N ASN A 170 -22.43 -15.95 -14.60
CA ASN A 170 -22.91 -15.15 -13.46
C ASN A 170 -23.28 -15.99 -12.23
N ASN A 171 -24.00 -17.11 -12.42
CA ASN A 171 -24.48 -17.94 -11.31
C ASN A 171 -23.31 -18.63 -10.59
N TYR A 172 -22.37 -19.16 -11.35
CA TYR A 172 -21.16 -19.78 -10.83
C TYR A 172 -20.28 -18.75 -10.13
N PHE A 173 -20.05 -17.60 -10.75
CA PHE A 173 -19.26 -16.54 -10.15
C PHE A 173 -19.88 -16.02 -8.85
N SER A 174 -21.19 -15.74 -8.83
CA SER A 174 -21.90 -15.31 -7.62
C SER A 174 -21.76 -16.34 -6.48
N THR A 175 -21.92 -17.63 -6.81
CA THR A 175 -21.76 -18.72 -5.85
C THR A 175 -20.33 -18.82 -5.33
N LEU A 176 -19.34 -18.77 -6.24
CA LEU A 176 -17.92 -18.84 -5.92
C LEU A 176 -17.50 -17.67 -5.01
N PHE A 177 -17.86 -16.45 -5.42
CA PHE A 177 -17.55 -15.24 -4.68
C PHE A 177 -18.16 -15.29 -3.28
N LYS A 178 -19.44 -15.66 -3.13
CA LYS A 178 -20.06 -15.79 -1.81
C LYS A 178 -19.44 -16.89 -0.96
N LYS A 179 -19.11 -18.03 -1.56
CA LYS A 179 -18.48 -19.15 -0.87
C LYS A 179 -17.11 -18.76 -0.30
N GLU A 180 -16.31 -18.04 -1.09
CA GLU A 180 -14.94 -17.70 -0.70
C GLU A 180 -14.90 -16.49 0.24
N THR A 181 -15.63 -15.42 -0.10
CA THR A 181 -15.59 -14.16 0.64
C THR A 181 -16.55 -14.12 1.83
N GLY A 182 -17.57 -14.97 1.85
CA GLY A 182 -18.68 -14.91 2.80
C GLY A 182 -19.77 -13.90 2.45
N TYR A 183 -19.54 -13.03 1.45
CA TYR A 183 -20.44 -11.95 1.06
C TYR A 183 -20.94 -12.13 -0.38
N THR A 184 -22.16 -11.70 -0.65
CA THR A 184 -22.56 -11.48 -2.05
C THR A 184 -21.74 -10.35 -2.66
N VAL A 185 -21.62 -10.33 -3.98
CA VAL A 185 -20.89 -9.29 -4.71
C VAL A 185 -21.42 -7.89 -4.38
N SER A 186 -22.75 -7.71 -4.32
CA SER A 186 -23.36 -6.42 -3.99
C SER A 186 -23.07 -5.97 -2.55
N GLU A 187 -23.09 -6.90 -1.59
CA GLU A 187 -22.73 -6.61 -0.18
C GLU A 187 -21.26 -6.21 -0.08
N TYR A 188 -20.37 -6.90 -0.80
CA TYR A 188 -18.95 -6.58 -0.83
C TYR A 188 -18.70 -5.18 -1.42
N ILE A 189 -19.28 -4.86 -2.59
CA ILE A 189 -19.17 -3.53 -3.21
C ILE A 189 -19.66 -2.46 -2.22
N LEU A 190 -20.81 -2.66 -1.58
CA LEU A 190 -21.35 -1.71 -0.62
C LEU A 190 -20.41 -1.52 0.58
N SER A 191 -19.84 -2.61 1.13
CA SER A 191 -18.89 -2.52 2.25
C SER A 191 -17.66 -1.71 1.88
N ARG A 192 -17.08 -1.97 0.70
CA ARG A 192 -15.89 -1.26 0.20
C ARG A 192 -16.18 0.22 -0.03
N LYS A 193 -17.32 0.56 -0.66
CA LYS A 193 -17.76 1.97 -0.79
C LYS A 193 -17.88 2.66 0.56
N LEU A 194 -18.46 2.00 1.56
CA LEU A 194 -18.62 2.59 2.89
C LEU A 194 -17.27 2.78 3.61
N GLU A 195 -16.33 1.84 3.48
CA GLU A 195 -14.96 1.98 4.01
C GLU A 195 -14.22 3.17 3.41
N VAL A 196 -14.28 3.34 2.09
CA VAL A 196 -13.69 4.51 1.42
C VAL A 196 -14.39 5.80 1.87
N ALA A 197 -15.71 5.77 2.00
CA ALA A 197 -16.47 6.92 2.50
C ALA A 197 -16.04 7.33 3.92
N GLU A 198 -15.80 6.38 4.83
CA GLU A 198 -15.28 6.66 6.18
C GLU A 198 -13.95 7.41 6.13
N ASN A 199 -13.03 6.98 5.26
CA ASN A 199 -11.74 7.64 5.07
C ASN A 199 -11.91 9.05 4.51
N MET A 200 -12.75 9.23 3.49
CA MET A 200 -13.06 10.56 2.95
C MET A 200 -13.72 11.47 4.00
N LEU A 201 -14.58 10.93 4.87
CA LEU A 201 -15.20 11.70 5.95
C LEU A 201 -14.19 12.15 7.01
N ARG A 202 -13.16 11.33 7.28
CA ARG A 202 -12.08 11.61 8.26
C ARG A 202 -11.03 12.59 7.72
N PHE A 203 -10.64 12.44 6.46
CA PHE A 203 -9.41 13.05 5.92
C PHE A 203 -9.65 14.01 4.73
N SER A 204 -10.91 14.36 4.43
CA SER A 204 -11.23 15.32 3.37
C SER A 204 -12.38 16.25 3.73
N ASP A 205 -12.41 17.41 3.08
CA ASP A 205 -13.45 18.43 3.23
C ASP A 205 -14.68 18.16 2.31
N TYR A 206 -14.70 17.08 1.52
CA TYR A 206 -15.79 16.79 0.56
C TYR A 206 -17.13 16.62 1.26
N SER A 207 -18.19 17.27 0.81
CA SER A 207 -19.55 17.12 1.35
C SER A 207 -20.06 15.67 1.24
N CYS A 208 -21.08 15.32 2.04
CA CYS A 208 -21.73 14.01 1.93
C CYS A 208 -22.35 13.78 0.53
N ALA A 209 -22.78 14.85 -0.13
CA ALA A 209 -23.28 14.81 -1.50
C ALA A 209 -22.17 14.46 -2.50
N GLU A 210 -21.00 15.12 -2.38
CA GLU A 210 -19.82 14.83 -3.20
C GLU A 210 -19.33 13.40 -3.00
N ILE A 211 -19.17 12.95 -1.75
CA ILE A 211 -18.74 11.56 -1.44
C ILE A 211 -19.74 10.54 -2.02
N SER A 212 -21.05 10.78 -1.86
CA SER A 212 -22.09 9.94 -2.46
C SER A 212 -21.95 9.87 -3.98
N SER A 213 -21.63 10.99 -4.64
CA SER A 213 -21.43 11.05 -6.09
C SER A 213 -20.15 10.36 -6.52
N PHE A 214 -19.03 10.62 -5.83
CA PHE A 214 -17.72 10.05 -6.14
C PHE A 214 -17.67 8.54 -5.98
N LEU A 215 -18.49 7.98 -5.09
CA LEU A 215 -18.60 6.53 -4.88
C LEU A 215 -19.81 5.95 -5.62
N ALA A 216 -20.37 6.67 -6.60
CA ALA A 216 -21.47 6.22 -7.45
C ALA A 216 -22.64 5.58 -6.67
N PHE A 217 -23.07 6.21 -5.57
CA PHE A 217 -24.33 5.86 -4.91
C PHE A 217 -25.49 6.48 -5.69
N ASN A 218 -26.61 5.75 -5.81
CA ASN A 218 -27.80 6.22 -6.54
C ASN A 218 -28.40 7.51 -5.95
N SER A 219 -28.20 7.77 -4.66
CA SER A 219 -28.58 9.03 -4.02
C SER A 219 -27.84 9.23 -2.70
N GLN A 220 -27.70 10.49 -2.27
CA GLN A 220 -27.17 10.83 -0.96
C GLN A 220 -28.00 10.23 0.18
N SER A 221 -29.31 10.12 0.00
CA SER A 221 -30.22 9.51 0.99
C SER A 221 -29.92 8.03 1.17
N TYR A 222 -29.72 7.29 0.06
CA TYR A 222 -29.34 5.88 0.11
C TYR A 222 -27.96 5.68 0.75
N PHE A 223 -26.96 6.50 0.36
CA PHE A 223 -25.65 6.52 1.03
C PHE A 223 -25.78 6.72 2.54
N THR A 224 -26.54 7.73 2.97
CA THR A 224 -26.73 8.05 4.39
C THR A 224 -27.39 6.91 5.15
N GLN A 225 -28.36 6.23 4.54
CA GLN A 225 -29.02 5.07 5.12
C GLN A 225 -28.03 3.92 5.32
N CYS A 226 -27.35 3.48 4.26
CA CYS A 226 -26.41 2.36 4.34
C CYS A 226 -25.24 2.66 5.29
N PHE A 227 -24.75 3.90 5.29
CA PHE A 227 -23.70 4.32 6.21
C PHE A 227 -24.16 4.22 7.66
N ARG A 228 -25.39 4.66 7.96
CA ARG A 228 -25.95 4.56 9.31
C ARG A 228 -26.20 3.12 9.74
N GLU A 229 -26.63 2.26 8.82
CA GLU A 229 -26.80 0.82 9.08
C GLU A 229 -25.46 0.16 9.46
N LYS A 230 -24.35 0.50 8.77
CA LYS A 230 -23.02 -0.04 9.07
C LYS A 230 -22.39 0.57 10.33
N ASN A 231 -22.48 1.88 10.50
CA ASN A 231 -21.71 2.64 11.51
C ASN A 231 -22.53 3.11 12.73
N SER A 232 -23.81 2.75 12.81
CA SER A 232 -24.75 3.20 13.86
C SER A 232 -24.92 4.72 14.00
N CYS A 233 -24.40 5.52 13.06
CA CYS A 233 -24.48 6.98 13.06
C CYS A 233 -24.50 7.54 11.63
N THR A 234 -24.94 8.79 11.46
CA THR A 234 -24.97 9.41 10.13
C THR A 234 -23.56 9.82 9.66
N PRO A 235 -23.29 9.92 8.34
CA PRO A 235 -22.01 10.42 7.83
C PRO A 235 -21.60 11.77 8.41
N ALA A 236 -22.56 12.68 8.60
CA ALA A 236 -22.32 14.00 9.18
C ALA A 236 -21.93 13.93 10.66
N ALA A 237 -22.60 13.06 11.44
CA ALA A 237 -22.24 12.82 12.84
C ALA A 237 -20.85 12.17 12.95
N PHE A 238 -20.58 11.18 12.11
CA PHE A 238 -19.28 10.50 12.03
C PHE A 238 -18.14 11.48 11.72
N ARG A 239 -18.32 12.35 10.71
CA ARG A 239 -17.35 13.42 10.42
C ARG A 239 -17.14 14.30 11.64
N LYS A 240 -18.20 14.79 12.27
CA LYS A 240 -18.06 15.68 13.44
C LYS A 240 -17.21 15.05 14.55
N ALA A 241 -17.29 13.73 14.74
CA ALA A 241 -16.53 13.00 15.74
C ALA A 241 -15.08 12.67 15.34
N HIS A 242 -14.82 12.38 14.06
CA HIS A 242 -13.55 11.81 13.61
C HIS A 242 -12.76 12.66 12.62
N PHE A 243 -13.19 13.88 12.34
CA PHE A 243 -12.55 14.73 11.34
C PHE A 243 -11.14 15.16 11.76
N ASN A 244 -10.13 14.78 10.97
CA ASN A 244 -8.74 15.11 11.22
C ASN A 244 -8.28 16.26 10.28
N LYS A 245 -8.13 17.46 10.84
CA LYS A 245 -7.75 18.68 10.10
C LYS A 245 -6.33 18.69 9.54
N HIS A 246 -5.45 17.77 9.98
CA HIS A 246 -4.02 17.82 9.65
C HIS A 246 -3.63 17.08 8.36
N ILE A 247 -4.55 16.34 7.76
CA ILE A 247 -4.35 15.61 6.50
C ILE A 247 -5.37 16.15 5.51
N LYS A 248 -5.01 17.17 4.71
CA LYS A 248 -5.91 17.73 3.68
C LYS A 248 -5.50 17.21 2.29
N GLY A 249 -6.20 16.19 1.81
CA GLY A 249 -6.02 15.61 0.47
C GLY A 249 -6.97 16.19 -0.59
N ARG A 250 -7.14 17.52 -0.68
CA ARG A 250 -8.00 18.11 -1.72
C ARG A 250 -7.20 18.26 -3.00
N HIS A 251 -7.41 17.36 -3.96
CA HIS A 251 -7.02 17.61 -5.35
C HIS A 251 -8.02 18.63 -5.94
N LYS A 252 -7.49 19.76 -6.43
CA LYS A 252 -8.24 20.75 -7.21
C LYS A 252 -8.36 20.28 -8.65
#